data_AF-A0A954U6N0-F1
#
_entry.id   AF-A0A954U6N0-F1
#
_cell.length_a   1.000
_cell.length_b   1.000
_cell.length_c   1.000
_cell.angle_alpha   90.00
_cell.angle_beta   90.00
_cell.angle_gamma   90.00
#
_symmetry.space_group_name_H-M   'P 1'
#
loop_
_entity.id
_entity.type
_entity.pdbx_description
1 polymer ?
#
loop_
_entity_poly.entity_id
_entity_poly.type
_entity_poly.pdbx_seq_one_letter_code
_entity_poly.pdbx_strand_id
1 'polypeptide(L)'
;MSLPLLDAMLPTSFAAPSQFQPLNKSLGRQPRMICCYIPNGVNIKQWVPQDSGPNYTLSPTLQVLESFRDDFTVLTGLGHPTSKGGHSGADTWLTGADLQAVPGSDYTNSISADQVVAEVHGRHTRFASLQLSDQSGTGSAGHSHTLSFDRSGTPLPAEDSPKRLFERLFVPDTAADREATLRRYAEKKSILDSVLGDAKTLQRRLGAKDRDKLDEYFSSVRATEQRVTRLESWVDVPKPEVPSKNLQLGMQPHNAHDRPMWLDVMMELCYLTFVTDTSRVISFEWSREAGGYGGGGENHHELSH
;
A
#
# COMPACT_ATOMS: atom_id res chain seq x y z
N MET A 1 -51.58 -0.19 -12.77
CA MET A 1 -50.63 0.17 -11.70
C MET A 1 -49.57 -0.91 -11.67
N SER A 2 -48.37 -0.62 -12.19
CA SER A 2 -47.23 -1.53 -12.10
C SER A 2 -46.67 -1.49 -10.68
N LEU A 3 -46.38 -2.67 -10.12
CA LEU A 3 -45.69 -2.78 -8.83
C LEU A 3 -44.32 -2.08 -8.91
N PRO A 4 -43.89 -1.37 -7.85
CA PRO A 4 -42.55 -0.83 -7.77
C PRO A 4 -41.54 -1.97 -7.74
N LEU A 5 -40.41 -1.80 -8.44
CA LEU A 5 -39.30 -2.74 -8.41
C LEU A 5 -38.73 -2.77 -6.97
N LEU A 6 -38.83 -3.92 -6.31
CA LEU A 6 -38.24 -4.15 -4.99
C LEU A 6 -36.79 -4.59 -5.14
N ASP A 7 -35.91 -4.22 -4.22
CA ASP A 7 -34.49 -4.65 -4.25
C ASP A 7 -34.31 -6.17 -4.29
N ALA A 8 -35.26 -6.93 -3.71
CA ALA A 8 -35.29 -8.39 -3.78
C ALA A 8 -35.58 -8.95 -5.20
N MET A 9 -36.01 -8.11 -6.14
CA MET A 9 -36.26 -8.45 -7.54
C MET A 9 -35.07 -8.07 -8.45
N LEU A 10 -34.07 -7.38 -7.92
CA LEU A 10 -32.78 -7.27 -8.58
C LEU A 10 -32.11 -8.64 -8.48
N PRO A 11 -31.60 -9.22 -9.58
CA PRO A 11 -30.78 -10.41 -9.46
C PRO A 11 -29.67 -10.11 -8.46
N THR A 12 -29.53 -10.96 -7.44
CA THR A 12 -28.28 -11.10 -6.68
C THR A 12 -27.24 -11.54 -7.69
N SER A 13 -26.71 -10.54 -8.40
CA SER A 13 -25.66 -10.70 -9.39
C SER A 13 -24.49 -11.31 -8.64
N PHE A 14 -24.30 -12.61 -8.81
CA PHE A 14 -23.03 -13.25 -8.50
C PHE A 14 -21.98 -12.43 -9.23
N ALA A 15 -20.98 -11.94 -8.48
CA ALA A 15 -19.85 -11.18 -9.00
C ALA A 15 -19.46 -11.70 -10.40
N ALA A 16 -19.51 -10.84 -11.42
CA ALA A 16 -19.16 -11.24 -12.77
C ALA A 16 -17.67 -11.60 -12.77
N PRO A 17 -17.29 -12.82 -13.22
CA PRO A 17 -15.90 -13.24 -13.21
C PRO A 17 -15.07 -12.27 -14.05
N SER A 18 -13.85 -11.97 -13.58
CA SER A 18 -12.94 -11.13 -14.33
C SER A 18 -12.68 -11.68 -15.74
N GLN A 19 -12.65 -10.77 -16.71
CA GLN A 19 -12.27 -11.05 -18.09
C GLN A 19 -10.79 -10.70 -18.36
N PHE A 20 -10.05 -10.30 -17.32
CA PHE A 20 -8.62 -10.01 -17.42
C PHE A 20 -7.83 -11.27 -17.81
N GLN A 21 -6.84 -11.08 -18.67
CA GLN A 21 -5.96 -12.15 -19.13
C GLN A 21 -4.51 -11.73 -18.83
N PRO A 22 -3.82 -12.39 -17.87
CA PRO A 22 -2.44 -12.06 -17.58
C PRO A 22 -1.53 -12.41 -18.76
N LEU A 23 -0.45 -11.64 -18.93
CA LEU A 23 0.62 -11.98 -19.85
C LEU A 23 1.35 -13.26 -19.39
N ASN A 24 1.62 -14.16 -20.33
CA ASN A 24 2.21 -15.47 -20.05
C ASN A 24 3.61 -15.41 -19.41
N LYS A 25 4.39 -14.34 -19.65
CA LYS A 25 5.70 -14.11 -19.02
C LYS A 25 5.98 -12.61 -18.85
N SER A 26 6.53 -12.24 -17.68
CA SER A 26 7.11 -10.91 -17.45
C SER A 26 8.32 -10.69 -18.36
N LEU A 27 8.40 -9.55 -19.04
CA LEU A 27 9.49 -9.20 -19.96
C LEU A 27 10.83 -8.91 -19.24
N GLY A 28 10.84 -8.84 -17.91
CA GLY A 28 12.04 -8.62 -17.11
C GLY A 28 12.06 -9.43 -15.81
N ARG A 29 13.26 -9.83 -15.39
CA ARG A 29 13.57 -10.45 -14.08
C ARG A 29 14.05 -9.37 -13.12
N GLN A 30 13.12 -8.56 -12.61
CA GLN A 30 13.41 -7.56 -11.58
C GLN A 30 12.78 -8.02 -10.26
N PRO A 31 13.46 -7.88 -9.12
CA PRO A 31 12.86 -8.13 -7.81
C PRO A 31 11.63 -7.24 -7.64
N ARG A 32 10.52 -7.85 -7.19
CA ARG A 32 9.24 -7.20 -6.94
C ARG A 32 8.71 -7.71 -5.61
N MET A 33 8.06 -6.84 -4.86
CA MET A 33 7.46 -7.18 -3.58
C MET A 33 6.03 -6.67 -3.51
N ILE A 34 5.13 -7.55 -3.06
CA ILE A 34 3.80 -7.18 -2.61
C ILE A 34 3.61 -7.68 -1.18
N CYS A 35 3.14 -6.81 -0.30
CA CYS A 35 2.74 -7.15 1.06
C CYS A 35 1.20 -7.15 1.13
N CYS A 36 0.58 -8.33 1.22
CA CYS A 36 -0.88 -8.45 1.33
C CYS A 36 -1.29 -8.65 2.80
N TYR A 37 -2.16 -7.79 3.31
CA TYR A 37 -2.67 -7.86 4.68
C TYR A 37 -4.13 -8.28 4.73
N ILE A 38 -4.43 -9.19 5.65
CA ILE A 38 -5.78 -9.66 5.97
C ILE A 38 -6.08 -9.22 7.40
N PRO A 39 -7.05 -8.32 7.63
CA PRO A 39 -7.32 -7.77 8.96
C PRO A 39 -8.04 -8.78 9.86
N ASN A 40 -8.02 -8.53 11.17
CA ASN A 40 -8.68 -9.36 12.20
C ASN A 40 -8.22 -10.83 12.25
N GLY A 41 -7.19 -11.18 11.48
CA GLY A 41 -6.62 -12.52 11.42
C GLY A 41 -7.37 -13.50 10.53
N VAL A 42 -7.07 -14.77 10.72
CA VAL A 42 -7.58 -15.91 9.96
C VAL A 42 -7.92 -17.02 10.94
N ASN A 43 -8.63 -18.06 10.48
CA ASN A 43 -8.75 -19.27 11.28
C ASN A 43 -7.37 -19.95 11.41
N ILE A 44 -6.65 -19.63 12.48
CA ILE A 44 -5.24 -20.04 12.69
C ILE A 44 -5.09 -21.57 12.64
N LYS A 45 -6.10 -22.32 13.11
CA LYS A 45 -6.09 -23.80 13.07
C LYS A 45 -6.13 -24.37 11.65
N GLN A 46 -6.67 -23.62 10.70
CA GLN A 46 -6.76 -24.00 9.28
C GLN A 46 -5.72 -23.28 8.41
N TRP A 47 -5.07 -22.24 8.92
CA TRP A 47 -4.04 -21.47 8.23
C TRP A 47 -2.63 -22.00 8.46
N VAL A 48 -2.30 -22.41 9.69
CA VAL A 48 -0.93 -22.79 10.07
C VAL A 48 -0.70 -24.28 9.78
N PRO A 49 0.33 -24.65 8.99
CA PRO A 49 0.74 -26.04 8.83
C PRO A 49 1.07 -26.71 10.17
N GLN A 50 0.75 -28.00 10.31
CA GLN A 50 1.01 -28.74 11.55
C GLN A 50 2.46 -29.20 11.69
N ASP A 51 3.12 -29.42 10.56
CA ASP A 51 4.49 -29.87 10.41
C ASP A 51 5.36 -28.81 9.71
N SER A 52 6.68 -29.05 9.68
CA SER A 52 7.67 -28.10 9.15
C SER A 52 8.70 -28.80 8.26
N GLY A 53 9.52 -28.02 7.56
CA GLY A 53 10.48 -28.51 6.57
C GLY A 53 9.98 -28.33 5.14
N PRO A 54 10.75 -28.73 4.11
CA PRO A 54 10.41 -28.45 2.71
C PRO A 54 9.08 -29.10 2.27
N ASN A 55 8.72 -30.24 2.88
CA ASN A 55 7.56 -31.06 2.53
C ASN A 55 6.44 -30.96 3.57
N TYR A 56 6.31 -29.82 4.27
CA TYR A 56 5.22 -29.64 5.23
C TYR A 56 3.86 -29.85 4.55
N THR A 57 2.90 -30.35 5.31
CA THR A 57 1.54 -30.60 4.85
C THR A 57 0.78 -29.28 4.73
N LEU A 58 0.23 -29.00 3.55
CA LEU A 58 -0.59 -27.80 3.35
C LEU A 58 -1.82 -27.85 4.25
N SER A 59 -2.03 -26.77 5.00
CA SER A 59 -3.24 -26.60 5.80
C SER A 59 -4.46 -26.40 4.89
N PRO A 60 -5.70 -26.62 5.39
CA PRO A 60 -6.90 -26.51 4.57
C PRO A 60 -7.02 -25.21 3.78
N THR A 61 -6.67 -24.07 4.38
CA THR A 61 -6.75 -22.77 3.69
C THR A 61 -5.71 -22.62 2.58
N LEU A 62 -4.56 -23.31 2.69
CA LEU A 62 -3.47 -23.24 1.71
C LEU A 62 -3.60 -24.27 0.58
N GLN A 63 -4.59 -25.17 0.63
CA GLN A 63 -4.81 -26.20 -0.41
C GLN A 63 -5.04 -25.58 -1.79
N VAL A 64 -5.63 -24.38 -1.86
CA VAL A 64 -5.80 -23.64 -3.12
C VAL A 64 -4.48 -23.28 -3.81
N LEU A 65 -3.36 -23.37 -3.10
CA LEU A 65 -2.01 -23.11 -3.61
C LEU A 65 -1.22 -24.40 -3.89
N GLU A 66 -1.85 -25.58 -3.86
CA GLU A 66 -1.15 -26.87 -4.04
C GLU A 66 -0.33 -26.92 -5.34
N SER A 67 -0.86 -26.41 -6.44
CA SER A 67 -0.15 -26.36 -7.73
C SER A 67 1.11 -25.47 -7.73
N PHE A 68 1.31 -24.68 -6.68
CA PHE A 68 2.44 -23.76 -6.51
C PHE A 68 3.35 -24.19 -5.35
N ARG A 69 3.28 -25.45 -4.88
CA ARG A 69 3.97 -25.89 -3.66
C ARG A 69 5.47 -25.56 -3.66
N ASP A 70 6.14 -25.64 -4.80
CA ASP A 70 7.57 -25.35 -4.91
C ASP A 70 7.91 -23.84 -5.04
N ASP A 71 6.89 -22.98 -5.14
CA ASP A 71 7.03 -21.54 -5.34
C ASP A 71 6.77 -20.70 -4.08
N PHE A 72 6.41 -21.32 -2.95
CA PHE A 72 6.20 -20.60 -1.68
C PHE A 72 6.61 -21.37 -0.42
N THR A 73 6.87 -20.59 0.64
CA THR A 73 7.17 -21.09 1.99
C THR A 73 6.27 -20.38 3.00
N VAL A 74 5.75 -21.13 3.97
CA VAL A 74 5.02 -20.56 5.12
C VAL A 74 5.99 -20.39 6.26
N LEU A 75 6.06 -19.17 6.81
CA LEU A 75 6.84 -18.84 7.99
C LEU A 75 5.90 -18.66 9.18
N THR A 76 6.20 -19.29 10.31
CA THR A 76 5.43 -19.21 11.55
C THR A 76 6.29 -18.60 12.66
N GLY A 77 5.64 -18.13 13.74
CA GLY A 77 6.35 -17.54 14.88
C GLY A 77 6.84 -16.09 14.69
N LEU A 78 6.38 -15.40 13.64
CA LEU A 78 6.76 -14.01 13.32
C LEU A 78 5.87 -12.96 14.02
N GLY A 79 5.51 -13.19 15.29
CA GLY A 79 4.70 -12.24 16.06
C GLY A 79 5.51 -11.02 16.54
N HIS A 80 4.88 -9.85 16.55
CA HIS A 80 5.48 -8.61 17.08
C HIS A 80 5.40 -8.57 18.61
N PRO A 81 6.51 -8.69 19.36
CA PRO A 81 6.46 -8.80 20.82
C PRO A 81 5.95 -7.54 21.54
N THR A 82 6.12 -6.39 20.90
CA THR A 82 5.71 -5.07 21.40
C THR A 82 4.30 -4.68 20.97
N SER A 83 3.72 -5.41 20.01
CA SER A 83 2.35 -5.16 19.58
C SER A 83 1.38 -5.66 20.65
N LYS A 84 0.67 -4.73 21.28
CA LYS A 84 -0.27 -5.01 22.37
C LYS A 84 -1.64 -5.45 21.86
N GLY A 85 -1.70 -6.28 20.81
CA GLY A 85 -2.91 -6.90 20.28
C GLY A 85 -4.07 -5.95 19.93
N GLY A 86 -5.23 -6.52 19.56
CA GLY A 86 -6.45 -5.77 19.25
C GLY A 86 -6.61 -5.38 17.77
N HIS A 87 -7.49 -4.42 17.49
CA HIS A 87 -7.88 -3.96 16.14
C HIS A 87 -6.95 -2.87 15.58
N SER A 88 -5.66 -2.93 15.90
CA SER A 88 -4.62 -2.00 15.43
C SER A 88 -3.44 -2.73 14.78
N GLY A 89 -3.67 -3.97 14.32
CA GLY A 89 -2.65 -4.80 13.68
C GLY A 89 -2.01 -4.13 12.46
N ALA A 90 -2.82 -3.43 11.65
CA ALA A 90 -2.37 -2.71 10.46
C ALA A 90 -1.27 -1.67 10.76
N ASP A 91 -1.39 -0.95 11.88
CA ASP A 91 -0.44 0.07 12.31
C ASP A 91 0.97 -0.48 12.57
N THR A 92 1.08 -1.74 12.95
CA THR A 92 2.36 -2.35 13.38
C THR A 92 2.86 -3.47 12.48
N TRP A 93 2.04 -3.96 11.54
CA TRP A 93 2.33 -5.19 10.81
C TRP A 93 3.66 -5.15 10.05
N LEU A 94 3.93 -4.07 9.30
CA LEU A 94 5.18 -3.93 8.54
C LEU A 94 6.28 -3.16 9.30
N THR A 95 6.01 -2.61 10.48
CA THR A 95 6.97 -1.76 11.23
C THR A 95 7.53 -2.45 12.47
N GLY A 96 6.75 -3.34 13.09
CA GLY A 96 7.06 -3.91 14.40
C GLY A 96 7.19 -2.87 15.52
N ALA A 97 6.68 -1.65 15.29
CA ALA A 97 6.87 -0.54 16.22
C ALA A 97 6.16 -0.76 17.55
N ASP A 98 6.79 -0.31 18.64
CA ASP A 98 6.11 -0.08 19.89
C ASP A 98 5.43 1.29 19.85
N LEU A 99 4.11 1.29 19.68
CA LEU A 99 3.30 2.51 19.55
C LEU A 99 3.38 3.42 20.79
N GLN A 100 3.85 2.90 21.93
CA GLN A 100 3.97 3.61 23.21
C GLN A 100 5.44 3.79 23.63
N ALA A 101 6.41 3.59 22.73
CA ALA A 101 7.84 3.64 23.05
C ALA A 101 8.29 4.97 23.68
N VAL A 102 7.62 6.08 23.34
CA VAL A 102 7.94 7.42 23.85
C VAL A 102 7.00 7.76 25.00
N PRO A 103 7.50 7.93 26.25
CA PRO A 103 6.67 8.31 27.38
C PRO A 103 5.90 9.60 27.13
N GLY A 104 4.58 9.56 27.31
CA GLY A 104 3.68 10.71 27.09
C GLY A 104 3.32 10.97 25.62
N SER A 105 3.76 10.13 24.67
CA SER A 105 3.25 10.13 23.30
C SER A 105 2.06 9.18 23.18
N ASP A 106 1.04 9.59 22.43
CA ASP A 106 -0.14 8.77 22.15
C ASP A 106 0.12 7.73 21.05
N TYR A 107 1.10 7.98 20.17
CA TYR A 107 1.40 7.11 19.03
C TYR A 107 2.81 7.35 18.49
N THR A 108 3.62 6.31 18.42
CA THR A 108 4.99 6.35 17.85
C THR A 108 5.20 5.20 16.87
N ASN A 109 5.49 5.49 15.61
CA ASN A 109 5.76 4.47 14.61
C ASN A 109 7.19 4.58 14.06
N SER A 110 7.58 3.65 13.19
CA SER A 110 8.88 3.58 12.55
C SER A 110 8.74 3.24 11.06
N ILE A 111 9.87 3.20 10.34
CA ILE A 111 9.87 2.82 8.93
C ILE A 111 9.30 1.40 8.74
N SER A 112 8.41 1.25 7.76
CA SER A 112 7.87 -0.05 7.39
C SER A 112 8.79 -0.81 6.43
N ALA A 113 8.72 -2.14 6.47
CA ALA A 113 9.57 -3.02 5.66
C ALA A 113 9.45 -2.76 4.15
N ASP A 114 8.25 -2.44 3.66
CA ASP A 114 8.04 -2.04 2.27
C ASP A 114 8.74 -0.74 1.91
N GLN A 115 8.79 0.24 2.82
CA GLN A 115 9.50 1.49 2.58
C GLN A 115 11.02 1.31 2.61
N VAL A 116 11.55 0.37 3.41
CA VAL A 116 12.96 -0.03 3.32
C VAL A 116 13.29 -0.58 1.92
N VAL A 117 12.42 -1.43 1.37
CA VAL A 117 12.60 -1.96 0.00
C VAL A 117 12.42 -0.88 -1.06
N ALA A 118 11.47 0.04 -0.88
CA ALA A 118 11.21 1.15 -1.79
C ALA A 118 12.38 2.15 -1.87
N GLU A 119 13.11 2.36 -0.77
CA GLU A 119 14.31 3.19 -0.77
C GLU A 119 15.40 2.68 -1.72
N VAL A 120 15.45 1.37 -1.96
CA VAL A 120 16.42 0.72 -2.86
C VAL A 120 15.84 0.57 -4.26
N HIS A 121 14.70 -0.10 -4.40
CA HIS A 121 14.16 -0.48 -5.70
C HIS A 121 13.28 0.60 -6.35
N GLY A 122 12.66 1.46 -5.55
CA GLY A 122 11.78 2.52 -6.02
C GLY A 122 12.49 3.67 -6.74
N ARG A 123 13.83 3.67 -6.76
CA ARG A 123 14.63 4.63 -7.54
C ARG A 123 14.61 4.34 -9.03
N HIS A 124 14.28 3.11 -9.41
CA HIS A 124 14.30 2.64 -10.79
C HIS A 124 12.93 2.70 -11.49
N THR A 125 11.89 3.11 -10.76
CA THR A 125 10.51 3.15 -11.25
C THR A 125 9.90 4.52 -11.04
N ARG A 126 8.86 4.87 -11.82
CA ARG A 126 8.15 6.15 -11.69
C ARG A 126 7.58 6.33 -10.28
N PHE A 127 6.95 5.28 -9.76
CA PHE A 127 6.40 5.26 -8.40
C PHE A 127 7.28 4.38 -7.51
N ALA A 128 7.80 4.94 -6.43
CA ALA A 128 8.73 4.23 -5.55
C ALA A 128 8.06 3.05 -4.82
N SER A 129 6.79 3.23 -4.45
CA SER A 129 5.91 2.22 -3.89
C SER A 129 4.46 2.61 -4.15
N LEU A 130 3.53 1.66 -4.06
CA LEU A 130 2.09 1.92 -4.03
C LEU A 130 1.49 1.43 -2.70
N GLN A 131 0.70 2.31 -2.07
CA GLN A 131 -0.10 2.02 -0.89
C GLN A 131 -1.54 1.81 -1.32
N LEU A 132 -2.09 0.63 -1.08
CA LEU A 132 -3.44 0.24 -1.46
C LEU A 132 -4.19 -0.26 -0.23
N SER A 133 -5.45 0.13 -0.09
CA SER A 133 -6.34 -0.31 1.00
C SER A 133 -7.79 -0.26 0.54
N ASP A 134 -8.71 -0.82 1.33
CA ASP A 134 -10.14 -0.64 1.13
C ASP A 134 -10.62 0.77 1.51
N GLN A 135 -9.76 1.58 2.14
CA GLN A 135 -10.03 3.00 2.43
C GLN A 135 -8.90 3.92 1.97
N SER A 136 -9.29 5.05 1.37
CA SER A 136 -8.34 6.10 1.00
C SER A 136 -7.76 6.82 2.23
N GLY A 137 -6.52 7.32 2.09
CA GLY A 137 -5.85 8.12 3.11
C GLY A 137 -5.05 7.29 4.11
N THR A 138 -4.78 7.86 5.28
CA THR A 138 -3.89 7.26 6.29
C THR A 138 -4.62 6.60 7.45
N GLY A 139 -5.92 6.88 7.60
CA GLY A 139 -6.64 6.59 8.84
C GLY A 139 -6.15 7.41 10.02
N SER A 140 -6.48 6.96 11.22
CA SER A 140 -6.03 7.54 12.49
C SER A 140 -5.11 6.57 13.23
N ALA A 141 -4.36 7.08 14.22
CA ALA A 141 -3.57 6.23 15.13
C ALA A 141 -4.42 5.09 15.71
N GLY A 142 -3.95 3.85 15.55
CA GLY A 142 -4.66 2.64 16.01
C GLY A 142 -5.79 2.15 15.09
N HIS A 143 -6.07 2.88 14.01
CA HIS A 143 -7.04 2.55 12.97
C HIS A 143 -6.46 2.99 11.62
N SER A 144 -5.23 2.55 11.33
CA SER A 144 -4.58 2.93 10.08
C SER A 144 -5.30 2.35 8.87
N HIS A 145 -5.36 3.11 7.78
CA HIS A 145 -5.84 2.63 6.47
C HIS A 145 -4.65 2.29 5.55
N THR A 146 -3.45 2.18 6.12
CA THR A 146 -2.22 1.94 5.38
C THR A 146 -1.30 1.06 6.22
N LEU A 147 -0.46 0.31 5.53
CA LEU A 147 0.58 -0.53 6.14
C LEU A 147 1.95 0.15 6.04
N SER A 148 2.03 1.28 5.34
CA SER A 148 3.29 1.91 4.95
C SER A 148 3.57 3.15 5.77
N PHE A 149 4.73 3.18 6.40
CA PHE A 149 5.22 4.28 7.24
C PHE A 149 6.63 4.67 6.80
N ASP A 150 6.88 5.98 6.69
CA ASP A 150 8.19 6.47 6.29
C ASP A 150 9.22 6.40 7.43
N ARG A 151 10.44 6.89 7.17
CA ARG A 151 11.55 6.89 8.14
C ARG A 151 11.25 7.60 9.46
N SER A 152 10.31 8.54 9.45
CA SER A 152 9.86 9.27 10.64
C SER A 152 8.68 8.61 11.35
N GLY A 153 8.19 7.46 10.86
CA GLY A 153 6.97 6.83 11.36
C GLY A 153 5.70 7.54 10.89
N THR A 154 5.79 8.39 9.86
CA THR A 154 4.61 9.08 9.30
C THR A 154 3.89 8.14 8.33
N PRO A 155 2.56 7.93 8.46
CA PRO A 155 1.81 7.06 7.57
C PRO A 155 1.74 7.62 6.15
N LEU A 156 1.85 6.74 5.16
CA LEU A 156 1.72 7.08 3.74
C LEU A 156 0.30 6.77 3.25
N PRO A 157 -0.39 7.72 2.58
CA PRO A 157 -1.80 7.57 2.25
C PRO A 157 -2.05 6.44 1.24
N ALA A 158 -3.02 5.58 1.53
CA ALA A 158 -3.48 4.53 0.65
C ALA A 158 -4.49 5.03 -0.41
N GLU A 159 -4.58 4.28 -1.51
CA GLU A 159 -5.55 4.46 -2.58
C GLU A 159 -6.52 3.27 -2.61
N ASP A 160 -7.81 3.55 -2.68
CA ASP A 160 -8.90 2.57 -2.67
C ASP A 160 -9.64 2.49 -4.01
N SER A 161 -9.47 3.48 -4.89
CA SER A 161 -10.21 3.57 -6.14
C SER A 161 -9.42 2.93 -7.30
N PRO A 162 -9.95 1.86 -7.92
CA PRO A 162 -9.30 1.25 -9.07
C PRO A 162 -9.15 2.24 -10.24
N LYS A 163 -10.19 3.06 -10.48
CA LYS A 163 -10.15 4.10 -11.53
C LYS A 163 -9.05 5.13 -11.29
N ARG A 164 -8.97 5.74 -10.10
CA ARG A 164 -7.93 6.74 -9.80
C ARG A 164 -6.54 6.12 -9.86
N LEU A 165 -6.39 4.88 -9.37
CA LEU A 165 -5.14 4.15 -9.46
C LEU A 165 -4.73 3.92 -10.93
N PHE A 166 -5.64 3.42 -11.76
CA PHE A 166 -5.39 3.21 -13.19
C PHE A 166 -5.02 4.52 -13.91
N GLU A 167 -5.79 5.59 -13.69
CA GLU A 167 -5.52 6.91 -14.27
C GLU A 167 -4.13 7.42 -13.86
N ARG A 168 -3.79 7.31 -12.58
CA ARG A 168 -2.48 7.71 -12.05
C ARG A 168 -1.34 6.95 -12.72
N LEU A 169 -1.49 5.64 -12.90
CA LEU A 169 -0.42 4.75 -13.39
C LEU A 169 -0.27 4.75 -14.92
N PHE A 170 -1.38 4.85 -15.66
CA PHE A 170 -1.41 4.49 -17.09
C PHE A 170 -1.98 5.57 -18.00
N VAL A 171 -2.79 6.51 -17.52
CA VAL A 171 -3.35 7.57 -18.37
C VAL A 171 -2.33 8.69 -18.55
N PRO A 172 -1.91 9.02 -19.79
CA PRO A 172 -0.95 10.08 -20.04
C PRO A 172 -1.42 11.43 -19.49
N ASP A 173 -0.50 12.18 -18.90
CA ASP A 173 -0.77 13.52 -18.40
C ASP A 173 -0.96 14.49 -19.57
N THR A 174 -1.91 15.43 -19.45
CA THR A 174 -2.07 16.48 -20.47
C THR A 174 -0.93 17.50 -20.39
N ALA A 175 -0.79 18.35 -21.41
CA ALA A 175 0.18 19.46 -21.37
C ALA A 175 -0.04 20.38 -20.15
N ALA A 176 -1.30 20.59 -19.75
CA ALA A 176 -1.65 21.39 -18.58
C ALA A 176 -1.25 20.68 -17.27
N ASP A 177 -1.50 19.37 -17.15
CA ASP A 177 -1.11 18.57 -15.98
C ASP A 177 0.40 18.53 -15.79
N ARG A 178 1.13 18.40 -16.91
CA ARG A 178 2.59 18.46 -16.96
C ARG A 178 3.09 19.81 -16.44
N GLU A 179 2.55 20.91 -16.96
CA GLU A 179 2.97 22.26 -16.57
C GLU A 179 2.70 22.52 -15.07
N ALA A 180 1.50 22.16 -14.60
CA ALA A 180 1.16 22.27 -13.18
C ALA A 180 2.09 21.45 -12.28
N THR A 181 2.45 20.23 -12.73
CA THR A 181 3.38 19.35 -12.00
C THR A 181 4.78 19.94 -11.91
N LEU A 182 5.31 20.48 -13.01
CA LEU A 182 6.63 21.13 -13.03
C LEU A 182 6.66 22.38 -12.15
N ARG A 183 5.60 23.22 -12.19
CA ARG A 183 5.48 24.39 -11.30
C ARG A 183 5.53 23.97 -9.82
N ARG A 184 4.76 22.96 -9.43
CA ARG A 184 4.77 22.42 -8.05
C ARG A 184 6.15 21.89 -7.64
N TYR A 185 6.90 21.25 -8.54
CA TYR A 185 8.25 20.80 -8.24
C TYR A 185 9.24 21.96 -8.11
N ALA A 186 9.13 22.99 -8.94
CA ALA A 186 9.93 24.21 -8.83
C ALA A 186 9.66 24.94 -7.49
N GLU A 187 8.39 25.08 -7.10
CA GLU A 187 8.00 25.63 -5.80
C GLU A 187 8.60 24.83 -4.63
N LYS A 188 8.50 23.50 -4.67
CA LYS A 188 9.10 22.63 -3.64
C LYS A 188 10.60 22.81 -3.54
N LYS A 189 11.33 22.88 -4.65
CA LYS A 189 12.77 23.15 -4.65
C LYS A 189 13.08 24.50 -4.01
N SER A 190 12.37 25.56 -4.40
CA SER A 190 12.55 26.90 -3.83
C SER A 190 12.30 26.95 -2.31
N ILE A 191 11.31 26.21 -1.81
CA ILE A 191 11.06 26.09 -0.36
C ILE A 191 12.23 25.36 0.31
N LEU A 192 12.70 24.24 -0.25
CA LEU A 192 13.82 23.47 0.29
C LEU A 192 15.12 24.29 0.32
N ASP A 193 15.40 25.05 -0.74
CA ASP A 193 16.55 25.96 -0.81
C ASP A 193 16.50 27.04 0.28
N SER A 194 15.32 27.63 0.52
CA SER A 194 15.12 28.64 1.56
C SER A 194 15.35 28.05 2.96
N VAL A 195 14.76 26.88 3.21
CA VAL A 195 14.91 26.12 4.46
C VAL A 195 16.38 25.74 4.72
N LEU A 196 17.12 25.32 3.68
CA LEU A 196 18.55 25.03 3.79
C LEU A 196 19.37 26.29 4.12
N GLY A 197 19.02 27.44 3.55
CA GLY A 197 19.66 28.72 3.85
C GLY A 197 19.50 29.13 5.31
N ASP A 198 18.28 29.01 5.84
CA ASP A 198 17.96 29.30 7.23
C ASP A 198 18.66 28.34 8.20
N ALA A 199 18.60 27.03 7.90
CA ALA A 199 19.27 26.01 8.70
C ALA A 199 20.79 26.22 8.77
N LYS A 200 21.45 26.59 7.65
CA LYS A 200 22.90 26.91 7.65
C LYS A 200 23.23 28.14 8.50
N THR A 201 22.35 29.13 8.51
CA THR A 201 22.51 30.33 9.36
C THR A 201 22.41 29.97 10.84
N LEU A 202 21.46 29.09 11.19
CA LEU A 202 21.28 28.58 12.54
C LEU A 202 22.47 27.72 12.99
N GLN A 203 23.01 26.85 12.15
CA GLN A 203 24.17 25.99 12.44
C GLN A 203 25.37 26.78 12.99
N ARG A 204 25.61 27.99 12.46
CA ARG A 204 26.70 28.88 12.89
C ARG A 204 26.53 29.40 14.32
N ARG A 205 25.30 29.39 14.86
CA ARG A 205 24.95 29.90 16.18
C ARG A 205 24.78 28.78 17.23
N LEU A 206 24.71 27.52 16.80
CA LEU A 206 24.45 26.37 17.68
C LEU A 206 25.73 25.78 18.29
N GLY A 207 25.60 25.31 19.54
CA GLY A 207 26.60 24.49 20.24
C GLY A 207 26.64 23.05 19.73
N ALA A 208 27.66 22.28 20.12
CA ALA A 208 27.96 20.96 19.56
C ALA A 208 26.77 19.97 19.59
N LYS A 209 26.05 19.88 20.71
CA LYS A 209 24.92 18.92 20.89
C LYS A 209 23.69 19.22 20.02
N ASP A 210 23.54 20.47 19.56
CA ASP A 210 22.44 20.87 18.69
C ASP A 210 22.81 20.74 17.21
N ARG A 211 24.11 20.66 16.89
CA ARG A 211 24.57 20.39 15.52
C ARG A 211 24.21 19.00 15.05
N ASP A 212 24.30 17.99 15.92
CA ASP A 212 23.96 16.62 15.56
C ASP A 212 22.50 16.49 15.07
N LYS A 213 21.54 17.12 15.77
CA LYS A 213 20.13 17.13 15.34
C LYS A 213 19.92 17.93 14.05
N LEU A 214 20.69 19.01 13.87
CA LEU A 214 20.61 19.79 12.65
C LEU A 214 21.19 19.02 11.46
N ASP A 215 22.18 18.17 11.67
CA ASP A 215 22.75 17.31 10.64
C ASP A 215 21.77 16.20 10.21
N GLU A 216 20.99 15.64 11.16
CA GLU A 216 19.85 14.76 10.86
C GLU A 216 18.79 15.49 10.01
N TYR A 217 18.47 16.74 10.37
CA TYR A 217 17.56 17.59 9.62
C TYR A 217 18.06 17.84 8.18
N PHE A 218 19.33 18.23 8.01
CA PHE A 218 19.93 18.41 6.68
C PHE A 218 19.87 17.14 5.83
N SER A 219 20.08 15.99 6.45
CA SER A 219 19.98 14.69 5.76
C SER A 219 18.56 14.43 5.27
N SER A 220 17.53 14.76 6.06
CA SER A 220 16.12 14.66 5.68
C SER A 220 15.74 15.61 4.54
N VAL A 221 16.19 16.87 4.60
CA VAL A 221 15.97 17.86 3.54
C VAL A 221 16.59 17.39 2.24
N ARG A 222 17.84 16.92 2.26
CA ARG A 222 18.54 16.38 1.08
C ARG A 222 17.83 15.17 0.48
N ALA A 223 17.28 14.27 1.30
CA ALA A 223 16.50 13.14 0.82
C ALA A 223 15.23 13.61 0.08
N THR A 224 14.59 14.67 0.57
CA THR A 224 13.41 15.28 -0.06
C THR A 224 13.76 15.92 -1.40
N GLU A 225 14.87 16.65 -1.51
CA GLU A 225 15.36 17.22 -2.77
C GLU A 225 15.64 16.14 -3.83
N GLN A 226 16.31 15.06 -3.42
CA GLN A 226 16.57 13.91 -4.30
C GLN A 226 15.26 13.28 -4.78
N ARG A 227 14.25 13.18 -3.91
CA ARG A 227 12.92 12.70 -4.28
C ARG A 227 12.25 13.62 -5.30
N VAL A 228 12.30 14.94 -5.12
CA VAL A 228 11.72 15.90 -6.09
C VAL A 228 12.42 15.82 -7.43
N THR A 229 13.76 15.79 -7.44
CA THR A 229 14.57 15.68 -8.66
C THR A 229 14.25 14.38 -9.42
N ARG A 230 14.10 13.27 -8.71
CA ARG A 230 13.67 12.00 -9.31
C ARG A 230 12.29 12.13 -9.94
N LEU A 231 11.31 12.66 -9.21
CA LEU A 231 9.95 12.80 -9.72
C LEU A 231 9.89 13.67 -10.98
N GLU A 232 10.67 14.75 -11.03
CA GLU A 232 10.81 15.59 -12.20
C GLU A 232 11.39 14.82 -13.40
N SER A 233 12.38 13.94 -13.20
CA SER A 233 12.96 13.13 -14.29
C SER A 233 11.97 12.17 -14.95
N TRP A 234 10.84 11.86 -14.29
CA TRP A 234 9.79 11.00 -14.82
C TRP A 234 8.66 11.74 -15.56
N VAL A 235 8.66 13.08 -15.54
CA VAL A 235 7.59 13.92 -16.13
C VAL A 235 7.52 13.74 -17.64
N ASP A 236 8.67 13.68 -18.31
CA ASP A 236 8.75 13.56 -19.78
C ASP A 236 8.85 12.11 -20.26
N VAL A 237 8.95 11.14 -19.33
CA VAL A 237 8.91 9.73 -19.68
C VAL A 237 7.45 9.35 -19.92
N PRO A 238 7.08 8.70 -21.05
CA PRO A 238 5.71 8.26 -21.29
C PRO A 238 5.22 7.23 -20.25
N LYS A 239 3.92 7.23 -19.95
CA LYS A 239 3.30 6.15 -19.17
C LYS A 239 3.09 4.91 -20.07
N PRO A 240 3.18 3.69 -19.52
CA PRO A 240 2.95 2.49 -20.31
C PRO A 240 1.49 2.40 -20.74
N GLU A 241 1.27 1.95 -21.98
CA GLU A 241 -0.08 1.80 -22.52
C GLU A 241 -0.71 0.49 -22.03
N VAL A 242 -1.83 0.60 -21.34
CA VAL A 242 -2.61 -0.54 -20.86
C VAL A 242 -4.07 -0.35 -21.28
N PRO A 243 -4.69 -1.30 -21.99
CA PRO A 243 -6.11 -1.20 -22.34
C PRO A 243 -6.98 -1.40 -21.09
N SER A 244 -7.93 -0.50 -20.86
CA SER A 244 -8.85 -0.58 -19.72
C SER A 244 -10.09 -1.46 -19.97
N LYS A 245 -10.33 -1.91 -21.20
CA LYS A 245 -11.58 -2.55 -21.64
C LYS A 245 -12.01 -3.74 -20.77
N ASN A 246 -11.06 -4.51 -20.27
CA ASN A 246 -11.32 -5.74 -19.51
C ASN A 246 -11.14 -5.54 -17.99
N LEU A 247 -10.93 -4.30 -17.53
CA LEU A 247 -10.75 -3.96 -16.12
C LEU A 247 -12.06 -3.40 -15.55
N GLN A 248 -12.48 -3.90 -14.40
CA GLN A 248 -13.70 -3.44 -13.72
C GLN A 248 -13.43 -2.19 -12.87
N LEU A 249 -12.95 -1.10 -13.49
CA LEU A 249 -12.44 0.08 -12.78
C LEU A 249 -13.47 0.84 -11.92
N GLY A 250 -14.76 0.57 -12.11
CA GLY A 250 -15.86 1.21 -11.37
C GLY A 250 -16.17 0.56 -10.02
N MET A 251 -15.61 -0.61 -9.72
CA MET A 251 -15.93 -1.38 -8.52
C MET A 251 -15.48 -0.66 -7.25
N GLN A 252 -16.31 -0.71 -6.21
CA GLN A 252 -16.09 -0.05 -4.93
C GLN A 252 -15.80 -1.05 -3.80
N PRO A 253 -14.90 -0.71 -2.87
CA PRO A 253 -14.56 -1.59 -1.75
C PRO A 253 -15.70 -1.75 -0.73
N HIS A 254 -16.60 -0.78 -0.59
CA HIS A 254 -17.60 -0.74 0.48
C HIS A 254 -18.99 -1.20 0.04
N ASN A 255 -19.11 -1.75 -1.16
CA ASN A 255 -20.35 -2.33 -1.67
C ASN A 255 -20.23 -3.85 -1.67
N ALA A 256 -21.21 -4.53 -1.07
CA ALA A 256 -21.24 -5.99 -0.95
C ALA A 256 -21.09 -6.73 -2.26
N HIS A 257 -21.82 -6.25 -3.27
CA HIS A 257 -21.80 -6.78 -4.61
C HIS A 257 -20.44 -6.53 -5.27
N ASP A 258 -19.91 -5.32 -5.14
CA ASP A 258 -18.69 -4.91 -5.85
C ASP A 258 -17.40 -5.45 -5.20
N ARG A 259 -17.41 -5.71 -3.90
CA ARG A 259 -16.23 -6.05 -3.08
C ARG A 259 -15.35 -7.16 -3.68
N PRO A 260 -15.89 -8.31 -4.15
CA PRO A 260 -15.07 -9.34 -4.76
C PRO A 260 -14.41 -8.85 -6.06
N MET A 261 -15.19 -8.17 -6.92
CA MET A 261 -14.68 -7.62 -8.19
C MET A 261 -13.70 -6.46 -7.96
N TRP A 262 -13.83 -5.74 -6.84
CA TRP A 262 -12.87 -4.73 -6.40
C TRP A 262 -11.51 -5.37 -6.04
N LEU A 263 -11.50 -6.49 -5.30
CA LEU A 263 -10.25 -7.22 -5.03
C LEU A 263 -9.62 -7.70 -6.33
N ASP A 264 -10.41 -8.29 -7.22
CA ASP A 264 -9.95 -8.79 -8.51
C ASP A 264 -9.27 -7.65 -9.30
N VAL A 265 -9.96 -6.54 -9.52
CA VAL A 265 -9.38 -5.43 -10.30
C VAL A 265 -8.19 -4.77 -9.60
N MET A 266 -8.16 -4.69 -8.27
CA MET A 266 -7.00 -4.16 -7.55
C MET A 266 -5.78 -5.08 -7.68
N MET A 267 -5.98 -6.41 -7.63
CA MET A 267 -4.92 -7.39 -7.89
C MET A 267 -4.45 -7.36 -9.36
N GLU A 268 -5.35 -7.16 -10.31
CA GLU A 268 -5.01 -6.95 -11.72
C GLU A 268 -4.17 -5.70 -11.92
N LEU A 269 -4.50 -4.60 -11.25
CA LEU A 269 -3.71 -3.37 -11.27
C LEU A 269 -2.33 -3.55 -10.61
N CYS A 270 -2.24 -4.35 -9.54
CA CYS A 270 -0.94 -4.74 -8.95
C CYS A 270 -0.10 -5.53 -9.96
N TYR A 271 -0.71 -6.51 -10.61
CA TYR A 271 -0.06 -7.29 -11.66
C TYR A 271 0.42 -6.41 -12.82
N LEU A 272 -0.43 -5.53 -13.34
CA LEU A 272 -0.09 -4.60 -14.42
C LEU A 272 1.03 -3.63 -14.00
N THR A 273 1.00 -3.12 -12.77
CA THR A 273 2.05 -2.29 -12.20
C THR A 273 3.41 -2.99 -12.28
N PHE A 274 3.44 -4.26 -11.90
CA PHE A 274 4.65 -5.06 -11.95
C PHE A 274 5.10 -5.35 -13.38
N VAL A 275 4.21 -5.81 -14.26
CA VAL A 275 4.60 -6.18 -15.62
C VAL A 275 5.07 -4.99 -16.44
N THR A 276 4.49 -3.81 -16.21
CA THR A 276 4.92 -2.56 -16.84
C THR A 276 6.12 -1.89 -16.14
N ASP A 277 6.61 -2.47 -15.04
CA ASP A 277 7.68 -1.91 -14.18
C ASP A 277 7.38 -0.47 -13.71
N THR A 278 6.10 -0.14 -13.55
CA THR A 278 5.65 1.19 -13.10
C THR A 278 5.96 1.41 -11.61
N SER A 279 5.92 0.33 -10.83
CA SER A 279 6.47 0.22 -9.47
C SER A 279 6.91 -1.21 -9.19
N ARG A 280 7.80 -1.40 -8.21
CA ARG A 280 8.29 -2.71 -7.77
C ARG A 280 7.89 -3.06 -6.34
N VAL A 281 7.24 -2.15 -5.64
CA VAL A 281 6.84 -2.32 -4.23
C VAL A 281 5.39 -1.92 -4.08
N ILE A 282 4.58 -2.85 -3.57
CA ILE A 282 3.17 -2.63 -3.29
C ILE A 282 2.86 -3.11 -1.88
N SER A 283 2.12 -2.31 -1.12
CA SER A 283 1.49 -2.74 0.12
C SER A 283 -0.01 -2.69 -0.11
N PHE A 284 -0.70 -3.80 0.12
CA PHE A 284 -2.12 -3.93 -0.12
C PHE A 284 -2.83 -4.49 1.11
N GLU A 285 -3.52 -3.60 1.81
CA GLU A 285 -4.48 -3.95 2.85
C GLU A 285 -5.79 -4.37 2.18
N TRP A 286 -6.12 -5.67 2.23
CA TRP A 286 -7.34 -6.15 1.58
C TRP A 286 -8.60 -5.65 2.27
N SER A 287 -8.51 -5.34 3.57
CA SER A 287 -9.51 -4.58 4.31
C SER A 287 -8.89 -3.98 5.57
N ARG A 288 -9.45 -2.88 6.07
CA ARG A 288 -9.03 -2.28 7.34
C ARG A 288 -9.34 -3.13 8.56
N GLU A 289 -8.56 -2.91 9.63
CA GLU A 289 -8.91 -3.40 10.96
C GLU A 289 -10.31 -2.96 11.41
N ALA A 290 -10.99 -3.85 12.12
CA ALA A 290 -12.41 -3.75 12.47
C ALA A 290 -13.40 -3.70 11.29
N GLY A 291 -12.91 -3.68 10.04
CA GLY A 291 -13.67 -3.97 8.83
C GLY A 291 -13.87 -5.47 8.62
N GLY A 292 -14.51 -5.83 7.51
CA GLY A 292 -14.82 -7.22 7.17
C GLY A 292 -14.58 -7.52 5.69
N TYR A 293 -14.31 -8.78 5.39
CA TYR A 293 -14.39 -9.31 4.01
C TYR A 293 -15.86 -9.43 3.55
N GLY A 294 -16.80 -9.36 4.49
CA GLY A 294 -18.24 -9.41 4.29
C GLY A 294 -18.78 -8.10 3.71
N GLY A 295 -19.63 -8.25 2.71
CA GLY A 295 -20.16 -7.16 1.92
C GLY A 295 -21.06 -6.20 2.70
N GLY A 296 -20.46 -5.17 3.29
CA GLY A 296 -21.16 -4.01 3.82
C GLY A 296 -22.10 -4.31 4.98
N GLY A 297 -21.59 -4.25 6.21
CA GLY A 297 -22.42 -4.22 7.42
C GLY A 297 -21.86 -5.06 8.57
N GLU A 298 -21.12 -6.12 8.26
CA GLU A 298 -20.57 -7.01 9.28
C GLU A 298 -19.36 -6.36 9.95
N ASN A 299 -19.53 -5.95 11.21
CA ASN A 299 -18.39 -5.63 12.05
C ASN A 299 -17.65 -6.93 12.40
N HIS A 300 -16.36 -6.83 12.70
CA HIS A 300 -15.55 -7.99 13.08
C HIS A 300 -16.14 -8.79 14.26
N HIS A 301 -16.93 -8.18 15.16
CA HIS A 301 -17.60 -8.90 16.24
C HIS A 301 -18.69 -9.85 15.74
N GLU A 302 -19.42 -9.48 14.68
CA GLU A 302 -20.44 -10.34 14.04
C GLU A 302 -19.83 -11.53 13.30
N LEU A 303 -18.56 -11.44 12.91
CA LEU A 303 -17.84 -12.51 12.21
C LEU A 303 -17.05 -13.44 13.15
N SER A 304 -16.77 -13.01 14.38
CA SER A 304 -15.91 -13.72 15.33
C SER A 304 -16.61 -14.25 16.59
N HIS A 305 -17.89 -13.91 16.81
CA HIS A 305 -18.74 -14.41 17.88
C HIS A 305 -20.01 -15.07 17.33
#